data_AF-I3TPH6-F1
#
_entry.id   AF-I3TPH6-F1
#
_cell.length_a   1.000
_cell.length_b   1.000
_cell.length_c   1.000
_cell.angle_alpha   90.00
_cell.angle_beta   90.00
_cell.angle_gamma   90.00
#
_symmetry.space_group_name_H-M   'P 1'
#
loop_
_entity.id
_entity.type
_entity.pdbx_description
1 polymer ?
#
loop_
_entity_poly.entity_id
_entity_poly.type
_entity_poly.pdbx_seq_one_letter_code
_entity_poly.pdbx_strand_id
1 'polypeptide(L)'
;MTTIGAVIRNMMPSGTNPGGDDPDWSTCPEWPPDLFGVTATLIERTGLYSHAWLYAHQSTHASMASSEKSSIRAAGRGWRDKGVPDSYTKRLWHEVTGGADHVDLQALAHTAPSHPLARKLITLMCIADEAAEGMGFVPKTHVPANGPSPDRISPFTRAVLGATIAAEPAYTTRDATATSAVMPKLPHFPRSLTLAVTPLEAVVFPKSRLPDVGCTLRSMSHNLALLPPRSMVEANWLISGLATDPEHHRPLGILLIPWPTRVNGSLFKAERRDAEEPGYFTVDVAGYDDALSGPTNVSRLAGMIAGLIQAGEKELGEIHAVFLPECALPTEIAEDLAKEVARRHPRLQLFISGAIGKPAHSEAMPRNLAFTASTADGTVQRSWTQSKHHRWKLNGDQIRRYHMGHVLDPTREWWEYIDVSGRTCHFSVIDNDLSLAVLICEDLARFDPVLPVINAIGPSLVVALLMDGPQLEKRWPGRYATVLAEDPGSSVLTFTSTALIDRQHQAGAPNIRTIALWKQPRGLAQELSIGPDDQALALCLVREHRQQISIDGRSRNSFFLSLAGVRAVKPPDPAVLPRRKSLNKPT
;
A
#
# COMPACT_ATOMS: atom_id res chain seq x y z
N MET A 1 34.98 13.83 0.93
CA MET A 1 34.71 13.08 2.16
C MET A 1 33.35 13.53 2.67
N THR A 2 32.45 12.58 2.87
CA THR A 2 31.09 12.88 3.36
C THR A 2 31.08 12.54 4.84
N THR A 3 31.00 13.56 5.69
CA THR A 3 31.02 13.38 7.14
C THR A 3 29.60 13.14 7.67
N ILE A 4 29.49 12.57 8.88
CA ILE A 4 28.20 12.45 9.57
C ILE A 4 27.52 13.82 9.67
N GLY A 5 28.26 14.86 10.05
CA GLY A 5 27.74 16.21 10.22
C GLY A 5 27.21 16.82 8.92
N ALA A 6 27.88 16.55 7.79
CA ALA A 6 27.41 16.98 6.48
C ALA A 6 26.07 16.33 6.11
N VAL A 7 25.89 15.03 6.37
CA VAL A 7 24.61 14.35 6.13
C VAL A 7 23.50 14.92 7.02
N ILE A 8 23.77 15.11 8.32
CA ILE A 8 22.80 15.68 9.27
C ILE A 8 22.31 17.06 8.79
N ARG A 9 23.23 17.94 8.38
CA ARG A 9 22.88 19.29 7.90
C ARG A 9 22.12 19.28 6.58
N ASN A 10 22.47 18.39 5.65
CA ASN A 10 21.74 18.25 4.39
C ASN A 10 20.31 17.74 4.59
N MET A 11 20.14 16.77 5.48
CA MET A 11 18.82 16.20 5.78
C MET A 11 17.93 17.17 6.56
N MET A 12 18.49 17.93 7.50
CA MET A 12 17.74 18.86 8.37
C MET A 12 18.30 20.28 8.22
N PRO A 13 18.06 20.97 7.09
CA PRO A 13 18.69 22.27 6.80
C PRO A 13 18.31 23.38 7.79
N SER A 14 17.17 23.24 8.48
CA SER A 14 16.67 24.19 9.48
C SER A 14 16.99 23.78 10.92
N GLY A 15 17.93 22.86 11.14
CA GLY A 15 18.23 22.30 12.45
C GLY A 15 17.33 21.12 12.83
N THR A 16 17.61 20.51 13.98
CA THR A 16 16.91 19.29 14.46
C THR A 16 15.49 19.57 14.97
N ASN A 17 15.22 20.79 15.42
CA ASN A 17 13.94 21.24 15.95
C ASN A 17 13.58 22.59 15.30
N PRO A 18 12.96 22.59 14.12
CA PRO A 18 12.71 23.82 13.35
C PRO A 18 11.77 24.78 14.09
N GLY A 19 12.05 26.08 14.01
CA GLY A 19 11.24 27.15 14.63
C GLY A 19 12.03 28.16 15.48
N GLY A 20 13.34 27.97 15.67
CA GLY A 20 14.24 28.96 16.28
C GLY A 20 14.83 29.95 15.27
N ASP A 21 15.49 31.00 15.77
CA ASP A 21 16.12 32.05 14.94
C ASP A 21 17.30 31.52 14.13
N ASP A 22 18.08 30.60 14.70
CA ASP A 22 19.25 29.96 14.08
C ASP A 22 19.12 28.43 14.08
N PRO A 23 19.61 27.72 13.03
CA PRO A 23 19.58 26.27 12.99
C PRO A 23 20.59 25.66 13.98
N ASP A 24 20.10 24.81 14.88
CA ASP A 24 20.91 24.00 15.79
C ASP A 24 20.81 22.51 15.44
N TRP A 25 21.95 21.82 15.42
CA TRP A 25 22.03 20.37 15.21
C TRP A 25 22.53 19.61 16.44
N SER A 26 23.00 20.32 17.47
CA SER A 26 23.53 19.72 18.70
C SER A 26 22.43 19.18 19.61
N THR A 27 21.25 19.82 19.61
CA THR A 27 20.08 19.36 20.35
C THR A 27 19.43 18.14 19.67
N CYS A 28 19.05 17.13 20.46
CA CYS A 28 18.35 15.94 19.96
C CYS A 28 17.01 16.32 19.31
N PRO A 29 16.64 15.76 18.14
CA PRO A 29 15.30 15.91 17.59
C PRO A 29 14.23 15.48 18.60
N GLU A 30 13.22 16.31 18.82
CA GLU A 30 12.09 15.99 19.70
C GLU A 30 11.05 15.08 19.02
N TRP A 31 11.04 15.08 17.69
CA TRP A 31 10.13 14.29 16.87
C TRP A 31 10.80 12.98 16.40
N PRO A 32 10.30 11.79 16.82
CA PRO A 32 10.97 10.53 16.54
C PRO A 32 11.22 10.22 15.05
N PRO A 33 10.26 10.47 14.12
CA PRO A 33 10.51 10.28 12.68
C PRO A 33 11.74 11.02 12.13
N ASP A 34 12.11 12.19 12.66
CA ASP A 34 13.29 12.92 12.19
C ASP A 34 14.59 12.26 12.67
N LEU A 35 14.66 11.89 13.96
CA LEU A 35 15.81 11.13 14.48
C LEU A 35 15.95 9.79 13.76
N PHE A 36 14.83 9.09 13.52
CA PHE A 36 14.80 7.85 12.75
C PHE A 36 15.31 8.09 11.32
N GLY A 37 14.77 9.07 10.60
CA GLY A 37 15.15 9.34 9.21
C GLY A 37 16.66 9.56 9.04
N VAL A 38 17.25 10.38 9.91
CA VAL A 38 18.69 10.65 9.90
C VAL A 38 19.52 9.42 10.25
N THR A 39 19.21 8.77 11.37
CA THR A 39 20.00 7.61 11.83
C THR A 39 19.87 6.44 10.87
N ALA A 40 18.66 6.14 10.38
CA ALA A 40 18.41 5.11 9.39
C ALA A 40 19.16 5.39 8.07
N THR A 41 19.20 6.64 7.61
CA THR A 41 19.97 7.02 6.40
C THR A 41 21.47 6.86 6.61
N LEU A 42 22.01 7.26 7.77
CA LEU A 42 23.42 7.04 8.10
C LEU A 42 23.76 5.55 8.15
N ILE A 43 22.90 4.74 8.78
CA ILE A 43 23.03 3.28 8.87
C ILE A 43 22.98 2.64 7.47
N GLU A 44 22.06 3.10 6.61
CA GLU A 44 21.94 2.62 5.23
C GLU A 44 23.19 2.92 4.40
N ARG A 45 23.64 4.19 4.40
CA ARG A 45 24.80 4.65 3.62
C ARG A 45 26.12 4.05 4.08
N THR A 46 26.20 3.56 5.32
CA THR A 46 27.41 2.94 5.89
C THR A 46 27.35 1.41 5.93
N GLY A 47 26.20 0.80 5.62
CA GLY A 47 26.02 -0.64 5.72
C GLY A 47 26.04 -1.19 7.16
N LEU A 48 25.93 -0.33 8.18
CA LEU A 48 26.04 -0.72 9.59
C LEU A 48 25.05 -1.81 10.01
N TYR A 49 23.89 -1.84 9.35
CA TYR A 49 22.91 -2.89 9.58
C TYR A 49 23.48 -4.29 9.34
N SER A 50 24.40 -4.48 8.38
CA SER A 50 24.87 -5.81 7.96
C SER A 50 25.90 -6.49 8.87
N HIS A 51 26.37 -5.83 9.92
CA HIS A 51 27.45 -6.37 10.76
C HIS A 51 26.97 -7.46 11.73
N ALA A 52 27.77 -8.54 11.86
CA ALA A 52 27.46 -9.74 12.64
C ALA A 52 27.04 -9.51 14.11
N TRP A 53 27.50 -8.43 14.76
CA TRP A 53 27.18 -8.13 16.16
C TRP A 53 25.71 -7.75 16.42
N LEU A 54 24.95 -7.46 15.37
CA LEU A 54 23.51 -7.24 15.44
C LEU A 54 22.73 -8.55 15.48
N TYR A 55 23.26 -9.61 14.87
CA TYR A 55 22.51 -10.81 14.48
C TYR A 55 22.68 -12.01 15.42
N ALA A 56 23.61 -11.97 16.37
CA ALA A 56 24.03 -13.20 17.04
C ALA A 56 23.11 -13.63 18.19
N HIS A 57 21.81 -13.81 17.93
CA HIS A 57 20.99 -14.73 18.74
C HIS A 57 21.52 -16.18 18.66
N GLN A 58 22.46 -16.44 17.74
CA GLN A 58 23.11 -17.73 17.51
C GLN A 58 24.56 -17.82 18.05
N SER A 59 25.12 -16.79 18.69
CA SER A 59 26.42 -16.91 19.37
C SER A 59 26.47 -16.09 20.66
N THR A 60 27.08 -16.65 21.70
CA THR A 60 27.23 -16.06 23.05
C THR A 60 28.07 -14.78 23.10
N HIS A 61 28.69 -14.36 21.99
CA HIS A 61 29.73 -13.33 21.99
C HIS A 61 29.41 -12.07 21.16
N ALA A 62 28.25 -11.99 20.50
CA ALA A 62 28.02 -10.93 19.52
C ALA A 62 26.53 -10.54 19.29
N SER A 63 25.66 -10.58 20.30
CA SER A 63 24.29 -10.02 20.18
C SER A 63 24.13 -8.75 21.01
N MET A 64 23.15 -7.93 20.63
CA MET A 64 22.65 -6.87 21.50
C MET A 64 22.15 -7.47 22.83
N ALA A 65 22.76 -7.03 23.93
CA ALA A 65 22.47 -7.56 25.26
C ALA A 65 21.00 -7.35 25.62
N SER A 66 20.43 -8.28 26.40
CA SER A 66 19.04 -8.14 26.89
C SER A 66 18.81 -6.87 27.70
N SER A 67 19.82 -6.40 28.43
CA SER A 67 19.79 -5.11 29.14
C SER A 67 19.66 -3.94 28.16
N GLU A 68 20.43 -3.92 27.08
CA GLU A 68 20.39 -2.86 26.07
C GLU A 68 19.06 -2.82 25.33
N LYS A 69 18.52 -3.98 24.92
CA LYS A 69 17.16 -4.07 24.34
C LYS A 69 16.09 -3.52 25.30
N SER A 70 16.24 -3.77 26.60
CA SER A 70 15.34 -3.25 27.62
C SER A 70 15.47 -1.73 27.77
N SER A 71 16.70 -1.20 27.76
CA SER A 71 16.96 0.24 27.78
C SER A 71 16.38 0.95 26.56
N ILE A 72 16.53 0.38 25.36
CA ILE A 72 15.96 0.92 24.11
C ILE A 72 14.43 1.02 24.23
N ARG A 73 13.76 -0.07 24.62
CA ARG A 73 12.30 -0.11 24.80
C ARG A 73 11.82 0.85 25.87
N ALA A 74 12.56 0.98 26.98
CA ALA A 74 12.22 1.89 28.07
C ALA A 74 12.34 3.36 27.63
N ALA A 75 13.44 3.71 26.95
CA ALA A 75 13.66 5.05 26.43
C ALA A 75 12.62 5.43 25.37
N GLY A 76 12.36 4.54 24.40
CA GLY A 76 11.35 4.76 23.36
C GLY A 76 9.95 4.91 23.91
N ARG A 77 9.52 4.03 24.84
CA ARG A 77 8.23 4.15 25.53
C ARG A 77 8.14 5.44 26.34
N GLY A 78 9.20 5.77 27.10
CA GLY A 78 9.26 7.00 27.88
C GLY A 78 9.12 8.26 27.01
N TRP A 79 9.77 8.27 25.85
CA TRP A 79 9.64 9.35 24.87
C TRP A 79 8.23 9.43 24.29
N ARG A 80 7.66 8.30 23.87
CA ARG A 80 6.30 8.22 23.35
C ARG A 80 5.26 8.74 24.33
N ASP A 81 5.38 8.36 25.60
CA ASP A 81 4.39 8.71 26.63
C ASP A 81 4.51 10.18 27.05
N LYS A 82 5.73 10.73 27.08
CA LYS A 82 6.00 12.12 27.52
C LYS A 82 6.02 13.15 26.38
N GLY A 83 6.15 12.71 25.13
CA GLY A 83 6.31 13.56 23.95
C GLY A 83 7.70 14.16 23.75
N VAL A 84 8.67 13.89 24.65
CA VAL A 84 10.03 14.44 24.57
C VAL A 84 11.09 13.36 24.88
N PRO A 85 12.29 13.41 24.24
CA PRO A 85 13.31 12.39 24.43
C PRO A 85 13.91 12.46 25.84
N ASP A 86 14.27 11.29 26.39
CA ASP A 86 14.87 11.20 27.72
C ASP A 86 16.35 11.62 27.74
N SER A 87 16.94 11.71 28.94
CA SER A 87 18.34 12.11 29.11
C SER A 87 19.32 11.08 28.53
N TYR A 88 18.93 9.81 28.44
CA TYR A 88 19.74 8.77 27.80
C TYR A 88 19.83 9.01 26.29
N THR A 89 18.70 9.21 25.63
CA THR A 89 18.59 9.51 24.20
C THR A 89 19.32 10.80 23.84
N LYS A 90 19.10 11.87 24.62
CA LYS A 90 19.77 13.17 24.43
C LYS A 90 21.30 13.07 24.51
N ARG A 91 21.81 12.29 25.47
CA ARG A 91 23.25 12.06 25.64
C ARG A 91 23.85 11.31 24.44
N LEU A 92 23.18 10.25 23.97
CA LEU A 92 23.63 9.50 22.80
C LEU A 92 23.70 10.38 21.56
N TRP A 93 22.70 11.25 21.34
CA TRP A 93 22.72 12.21 20.24
C TRP A 93 23.89 13.20 20.36
N HIS A 94 24.08 13.79 21.54
CA HIS A 94 25.20 14.70 21.81
C HIS A 94 26.57 14.05 21.54
N GLU A 95 26.75 12.78 21.91
CA GLU A 95 27.98 12.03 21.63
C GLU A 95 28.17 11.76 20.13
N VAL A 96 27.10 11.55 19.37
CA VAL A 96 27.17 11.43 17.90
C VAL A 96 27.51 12.77 17.25
N THR A 97 26.86 13.86 17.65
CA THR A 97 27.06 15.19 17.04
C THR A 97 28.38 15.83 17.43
N GLY A 98 28.88 15.59 18.64
CA GLY A 98 30.18 16.12 19.10
C GLY A 98 31.39 15.66 18.29
N GLY A 99 31.28 14.54 17.56
CA GLY A 99 32.33 14.06 16.65
C GLY A 99 31.94 14.08 15.16
N ALA A 100 30.73 14.55 14.84
CA ALA A 100 30.11 14.29 13.54
C ALA A 100 30.87 14.91 12.35
N ASP A 101 31.52 16.05 12.55
CA ASP A 101 32.26 16.75 11.48
C ASP A 101 33.65 16.16 11.18
N HIS A 102 34.13 15.24 12.02
CA HIS A 102 35.44 14.61 11.85
C HIS A 102 35.35 13.13 11.46
N VAL A 103 34.14 12.54 11.48
CA VAL A 103 33.92 11.15 11.13
C VAL A 103 33.37 11.06 9.71
N ASP A 104 34.21 10.58 8.78
CA ASP A 104 33.82 10.23 7.42
C ASP A 104 33.02 8.91 7.41
N LEU A 105 31.98 8.83 6.57
CA LEU A 105 31.10 7.65 6.48
C LEU A 105 31.84 6.38 6.06
N GLN A 106 32.82 6.49 5.15
CA GLN A 106 33.61 5.36 4.71
C GLN A 106 34.49 4.87 5.88
N ALA A 107 35.12 5.79 6.61
CA ALA A 107 35.90 5.43 7.80
C ALA A 107 35.04 4.73 8.87
N LEU A 108 33.82 5.22 9.11
CA LEU A 108 32.87 4.58 10.03
C LEU A 108 32.53 3.15 9.58
N ALA A 109 32.24 2.94 8.30
CA ALA A 109 31.93 1.61 7.75
C ALA A 109 33.09 0.62 7.92
N HIS A 110 34.34 1.04 7.70
CA HIS A 110 35.51 0.16 7.81
C HIS A 110 35.91 -0.17 9.26
N THR A 111 35.60 0.71 10.20
CA THR A 111 36.01 0.57 11.62
C THR A 111 34.91 0.02 12.52
N ALA A 112 33.71 -0.19 11.99
CA ALA A 112 32.62 -0.86 12.69
C ALA A 112 32.92 -2.36 12.91
N PRO A 113 32.55 -2.94 14.07
CA PRO A 113 31.76 -2.33 15.15
C PRO A 113 32.54 -1.56 16.20
N SER A 114 33.88 -1.60 16.18
CA SER A 114 34.73 -1.01 17.21
C SER A 114 34.64 0.51 17.26
N HIS A 115 34.17 1.15 16.20
CA HIS A 115 33.96 2.59 16.17
C HIS A 115 32.93 3.03 17.24
N PRO A 116 33.25 4.00 18.11
CA PRO A 116 32.37 4.39 19.23
C PRO A 116 30.96 4.82 18.81
N LEU A 117 30.80 5.37 17.60
CA LEU A 117 29.52 5.87 17.09
C LEU A 117 28.63 4.79 16.44
N ALA A 118 29.21 3.66 16.01
CA ALA A 118 28.46 2.64 15.26
C ALA A 118 27.28 2.09 16.08
N ARG A 119 27.54 1.68 17.34
CA ARG A 119 26.49 1.18 18.23
C ARG A 119 25.47 2.27 18.58
N LYS A 120 25.93 3.50 18.81
CA LYS A 120 25.07 4.64 19.19
C LYS A 120 24.04 4.98 18.12
N LEU A 121 24.45 4.97 16.84
CA LEU A 121 23.55 5.22 15.71
C LEU A 121 22.43 4.17 15.67
N ILE A 122 22.77 2.89 15.82
CA ILE A 122 21.78 1.80 15.89
C ILE A 122 20.85 1.99 17.09
N THR A 123 21.40 2.26 18.28
CA THR A 123 20.61 2.46 19.50
C THR A 123 19.63 3.63 19.34
N LEU A 124 20.08 4.77 18.81
CA LEU A 124 19.22 5.94 18.55
C LEU A 124 18.11 5.63 17.54
N MET A 125 18.42 4.93 16.45
CA MET A 125 17.44 4.51 15.45
C MET A 125 16.36 3.61 16.07
N CYS A 126 16.78 2.61 16.88
CA CYS A 126 15.83 1.71 17.55
C CYS A 126 14.99 2.43 18.62
N ILE A 127 15.55 3.39 19.35
CA ILE A 127 14.78 4.22 20.32
C ILE A 127 13.71 5.04 19.59
N ALA A 128 14.08 5.70 18.49
CA ALA A 128 13.14 6.49 17.68
C ALA A 128 12.03 5.63 17.09
N ASP A 129 12.37 4.43 16.60
CA ASP A 129 11.42 3.43 16.12
C ASP A 129 10.44 2.98 17.23
N GLU A 130 10.92 2.67 18.45
CA GLU A 130 10.04 2.33 19.59
C GLU A 130 9.15 3.51 20.02
N ALA A 131 9.68 4.74 19.96
CA ALA A 131 8.91 5.94 20.31
C ALA A 131 7.76 6.21 19.32
N ALA A 132 7.89 5.76 18.07
CA ALA A 132 6.90 5.94 17.02
C ALA A 132 5.81 4.86 16.95
N GLU A 133 5.75 3.95 17.93
CA GLU A 133 4.72 2.91 18.00
C GLU A 133 3.30 3.50 17.89
N GLY A 134 2.54 3.02 16.90
CA GLY A 134 1.15 3.45 16.65
C GLY A 134 1.01 4.75 15.86
N MET A 135 2.09 5.39 15.41
CA MET A 135 1.99 6.55 14.51
C MET A 135 1.42 6.13 13.15
N GLY A 136 0.45 6.91 12.65
CA GLY A 136 -0.18 6.68 11.35
C GLY A 136 -1.27 5.61 11.32
N PHE A 137 -1.62 4.99 12.44
CA PHE A 137 -2.75 4.06 12.53
C PHE A 137 -3.87 4.61 13.39
N VAL A 138 -5.10 4.11 13.18
CA VAL A 138 -6.25 4.44 14.01
C VAL A 138 -6.08 3.76 15.39
N PRO A 139 -6.24 4.50 16.51
CA PRO A 139 -6.06 3.94 17.85
C PRO A 139 -7.13 2.91 18.21
N LYS A 140 -6.72 1.89 18.96
CA LYS A 140 -7.61 0.89 19.55
C LYS A 140 -8.40 1.53 20.70
N THR A 141 -9.68 1.81 20.50
CA THR A 141 -10.54 2.47 21.51
C THR A 141 -11.18 1.50 22.51
N HIS A 142 -10.94 0.18 22.42
CA HIS A 142 -11.51 -0.74 23.42
C HIS A 142 -10.74 -0.74 24.74
N VAL A 143 -11.46 -0.31 25.78
CA VAL A 143 -11.16 -0.58 27.19
C VAL A 143 -11.67 -2.01 27.48
N PRO A 144 -10.83 -2.99 27.85
CA PRO A 144 -11.31 -4.19 28.53
C PRO A 144 -12.03 -3.75 29.81
N ALA A 145 -13.09 -4.43 30.25
CA ALA A 145 -13.87 -4.05 31.44
C ALA A 145 -13.04 -3.85 32.73
N ASN A 146 -11.77 -4.29 32.75
CA ASN A 146 -10.79 -4.07 33.83
C ASN A 146 -9.43 -3.53 33.32
N GLY A 147 -9.38 -2.84 32.17
CA GLY A 147 -8.17 -2.28 31.56
C GLY A 147 -8.10 -0.74 31.67
N PRO A 148 -6.90 -0.15 31.50
CA PRO A 148 -6.70 1.30 31.67
C PRO A 148 -7.40 2.14 30.58
N SER A 149 -7.88 3.32 31.01
CA SER A 149 -8.70 4.36 30.34
C SER A 149 -8.30 4.75 28.89
N PRO A 150 -9.23 5.31 28.07
CA PRO A 150 -8.99 5.89 26.72
C PRO A 150 -7.93 7.01 26.63
N ASP A 151 -7.33 7.42 27.73
CA ASP A 151 -6.26 8.43 27.83
C ASP A 151 -4.87 7.98 27.32
N ARG A 152 -4.79 6.88 26.57
CA ARG A 152 -3.52 6.23 26.16
C ARG A 152 -3.05 6.51 24.72
N ILE A 153 -3.69 7.44 24.00
CA ILE A 153 -3.20 7.87 22.69
C ILE A 153 -1.96 8.76 22.89
N SER A 154 -0.83 8.34 22.32
CA SER A 154 0.43 9.10 22.42
C SER A 154 0.26 10.50 21.80
N PRO A 155 0.99 11.52 22.28
CA PRO A 155 1.02 12.84 21.65
C PRO A 155 1.37 12.78 20.16
N PHE A 156 2.25 11.86 19.77
CA PHE A 156 2.66 11.66 18.38
C PHE A 156 1.54 11.11 17.50
N THR A 157 0.85 10.06 17.95
CA THR A 157 -0.32 9.52 17.24
C THR A 157 -1.41 10.60 17.12
N ARG A 158 -1.66 11.35 18.20
CA ARG A 158 -2.62 12.45 18.19
C ARG A 158 -2.27 13.53 17.17
N ALA A 159 -0.99 13.90 17.06
CA ALA A 159 -0.53 14.89 16.08
C ALA A 159 -0.72 14.41 14.63
N VAL A 160 -0.44 13.13 14.33
CA VAL A 160 -0.66 12.56 12.99
C VAL A 160 -2.14 12.48 12.63
N LEU A 161 -3.00 12.09 13.58
CA LEU A 161 -4.45 12.10 13.38
C LEU A 161 -4.98 13.53 13.18
N GLY A 162 -4.49 14.50 13.97
CA GLY A 162 -4.82 15.91 13.80
C GLY A 162 -4.43 16.45 12.41
N ALA A 163 -3.23 16.11 11.93
CA ALA A 163 -2.79 16.47 10.59
C ALA A 163 -3.62 15.80 9.49
N THR A 164 -4.12 14.58 9.73
CA THR A 164 -5.04 13.88 8.81
C THR A 164 -6.36 14.63 8.69
N ILE A 165 -6.96 15.03 9.82
CA ILE A 165 -8.22 15.78 9.86
C ILE A 165 -8.05 17.15 9.19
N ALA A 166 -6.95 17.85 9.50
CA ALA A 166 -6.65 19.16 8.92
C ALA A 166 -6.41 19.10 7.39
N ALA A 167 -5.95 17.96 6.88
CA ALA A 167 -5.76 17.74 5.45
C ALA A 167 -7.07 17.41 4.69
N GLU A 168 -8.21 17.27 5.38
CA GLU A 168 -9.49 16.97 4.72
C GLU A 168 -10.17 18.22 4.14
N PRO A 169 -10.59 18.21 2.86
CA PRO A 169 -11.26 19.35 2.23
C PRO A 169 -12.52 19.82 2.97
N ALA A 170 -13.31 18.89 3.54
CA ALA A 170 -14.55 19.21 4.25
C ALA A 170 -14.32 20.00 5.55
N TYR A 171 -13.21 19.78 6.24
CA TYR A 171 -12.88 20.46 7.49
C TYR A 171 -12.54 21.94 7.27
N THR A 172 -11.98 22.28 6.11
CA THR A 172 -11.60 23.67 5.77
C THR A 172 -12.78 24.63 5.61
N THR A 173 -14.03 24.15 5.56
CA THR A 173 -15.21 24.98 5.26
C THR A 173 -16.20 25.17 6.41
N ARG A 174 -16.09 24.43 7.53
CA ARG A 174 -17.16 24.46 8.56
C ARG A 174 -16.78 24.80 10.01
N ASP A 175 -15.55 24.64 10.48
CA ASP A 175 -15.26 24.85 11.91
C ASP A 175 -13.84 25.38 12.21
N ALA A 176 -13.41 26.41 11.48
CA ALA A 176 -12.13 27.09 11.76
C ALA A 176 -12.12 27.89 13.09
N THR A 177 -13.23 27.95 13.83
CA THR A 177 -13.40 28.81 15.01
C THR A 177 -13.34 28.08 16.36
N ALA A 178 -13.14 26.76 16.40
CA ALA A 178 -13.11 26.03 17.67
C ALA A 178 -12.11 24.85 17.65
N THR A 179 -10.82 25.13 17.86
CA THR A 179 -9.93 24.29 18.69
C THR A 179 -8.59 24.99 18.93
N SER A 180 -8.34 25.32 20.19
CA SER A 180 -7.04 25.75 20.72
C SER A 180 -6.34 24.56 21.35
N ALA A 181 -5.19 24.17 20.79
CA ALA A 181 -4.00 23.66 21.48
C ALA A 181 -2.91 23.41 20.42
N VAL A 182 -1.67 23.75 20.76
CA VAL A 182 -0.43 23.66 19.98
C VAL A 182 -0.22 22.23 19.43
N MET A 183 -0.84 21.88 18.31
CA MET A 183 -0.49 20.67 17.57
C MET A 183 0.68 20.98 16.62
N PRO A 184 1.73 20.14 16.57
CA PRO A 184 2.80 20.34 15.61
C PRO A 184 2.21 20.34 14.21
N LYS A 185 2.41 21.41 13.46
CA LYS A 185 2.14 21.39 12.02
C LYS A 185 3.07 20.32 11.45
N LEU A 186 2.53 19.27 10.83
CA LEU A 186 3.32 18.30 10.08
C LEU A 186 3.48 18.80 8.64
N PRO A 187 4.55 19.54 8.29
CA PRO A 187 4.63 20.27 7.02
C PRO A 187 4.74 19.35 5.80
N HIS A 188 5.15 18.11 6.02
CA HIS A 188 5.37 17.13 4.97
C HIS A 188 4.27 16.07 4.90
N PHE A 189 3.36 16.01 5.86
CA PHE A 189 2.22 15.10 5.83
C PHE A 189 1.25 15.52 4.68
N PRO A 190 0.65 14.58 3.92
CA PRO A 190 0.65 13.11 4.05
C PRO A 190 1.81 12.39 3.34
N ARG A 191 2.82 13.11 2.85
CA ARG A 191 3.93 12.56 2.04
C ARG A 191 5.14 12.09 2.85
N SER A 192 5.24 12.49 4.11
CA SER A 192 6.24 12.03 5.09
C SER A 192 5.74 12.33 6.50
N LEU A 193 6.17 11.55 7.49
CA LEU A 193 5.97 11.86 8.91
C LEU A 193 6.97 12.89 9.44
N THR A 194 8.01 13.25 8.69
CA THR A 194 9.11 14.12 9.15
C THR A 194 8.68 15.58 9.36
N LEU A 195 9.32 16.27 10.31
CA LEU A 195 9.20 17.73 10.49
C LEU A 195 10.43 18.44 9.94
N ALA A 196 11.62 17.98 10.36
CA ALA A 196 12.89 18.60 10.05
C ALA A 196 13.58 17.94 8.84
N VAL A 197 13.45 16.62 8.71
CA VAL A 197 14.07 15.88 7.60
C VAL A 197 13.33 16.19 6.30
N THR A 198 14.07 16.78 5.35
CA THR A 198 13.54 17.13 4.04
C THR A 198 13.17 15.88 3.24
N PRO A 199 11.94 15.80 2.67
CA PRO A 199 11.51 14.70 1.81
C PRO A 199 12.32 14.52 0.52
N LEU A 200 13.21 15.47 0.20
CA LEU A 200 14.14 15.37 -0.93
C LEU A 200 15.37 14.50 -0.61
N GLU A 201 15.70 14.31 0.67
CA GLU A 201 16.80 13.44 1.10
C GLU A 201 16.29 12.08 1.57
N ALA A 202 15.18 12.06 2.32
CA ALA A 202 14.56 10.84 2.81
C ALA A 202 13.08 11.06 3.16
N VAL A 203 12.27 10.02 2.98
CA VAL A 203 10.89 9.99 3.45
C VAL A 203 10.79 8.98 4.59
N VAL A 204 10.01 9.30 5.63
CA VAL A 204 9.74 8.37 6.74
C VAL A 204 8.25 8.13 6.85
N PHE A 205 7.85 6.86 6.82
CA PHE A 205 6.45 6.47 6.98
C PHE A 205 6.24 5.44 8.08
N PRO A 206 4.98 5.26 8.52
CA PRO A 206 4.61 4.09 9.31
C PRO A 206 5.00 2.80 8.58
N LYS A 207 5.37 1.80 9.38
CA LYS A 207 5.68 0.45 8.93
C LYS A 207 4.61 -0.50 9.43
N SER A 208 4.07 -1.30 8.52
CA SER A 208 3.03 -2.29 8.83
C SER A 208 3.60 -3.68 9.02
N ARG A 209 4.70 -4.00 8.32
CA ARG A 209 5.36 -5.31 8.40
C ARG A 209 6.85 -5.18 8.58
N LEU A 210 7.36 -6.00 9.49
CA LEU A 210 8.76 -6.40 9.52
C LEU A 210 8.97 -7.61 8.60
N PRO A 211 9.91 -7.57 7.63
CA PRO A 211 10.30 -8.75 6.87
C PRO A 211 10.86 -9.85 7.79
N ASP A 212 10.44 -11.10 7.55
CA ASP A 212 10.92 -12.29 8.29
C ASP A 212 12.27 -12.80 7.75
N VAL A 213 12.68 -12.34 6.58
CA VAL A 213 13.87 -12.79 5.86
C VAL A 213 14.75 -11.60 5.46
N GLY A 214 16.03 -11.89 5.27
CA GLY A 214 17.00 -10.91 4.79
C GLY A 214 17.67 -10.09 5.89
N CYS A 215 18.88 -9.65 5.58
CA CYS A 215 19.75 -8.84 6.41
C CYS A 215 19.70 -7.40 5.86
N THR A 216 18.64 -6.66 6.21
CA THR A 216 18.38 -5.32 5.64
C THR A 216 17.96 -4.32 6.71
N LEU A 217 18.09 -3.02 6.43
CA LEU A 217 17.55 -1.97 7.30
C LEU A 217 16.05 -2.17 7.60
N ARG A 218 15.28 -2.67 6.62
CA ARG A 218 13.83 -2.93 6.75
C ARG A 218 13.50 -3.99 7.79
N SER A 219 14.46 -4.87 8.12
CA SER A 219 14.34 -5.90 9.16
C SER A 219 14.83 -5.42 10.54
N MET A 220 15.22 -4.15 10.68
CA MET A 220 15.63 -3.55 11.95
C MET A 220 14.52 -2.82 12.68
N SER A 221 13.56 -2.24 11.96
CA SER A 221 12.55 -1.33 12.49
C SER A 221 11.15 -1.95 12.46
N HIS A 222 10.36 -1.72 13.51
CA HIS A 222 9.01 -2.27 13.64
C HIS A 222 7.91 -1.28 13.27
N ASN A 223 8.16 0.02 13.46
CA ASN A 223 7.12 1.06 13.45
C ASN A 223 7.36 2.11 12.36
N LEU A 224 8.61 2.36 11.99
CA LEU A 224 8.97 3.33 10.95
C LEU A 224 9.71 2.66 9.79
N ALA A 225 9.44 3.14 8.58
CA ALA A 225 10.09 2.74 7.34
C ALA A 225 10.85 3.94 6.76
N LEU A 226 12.12 3.72 6.39
CA LEU A 226 12.88 4.66 5.58
C LEU A 226 12.55 4.40 4.11
N LEU A 227 12.16 5.45 3.41
CA LEU A 227 11.81 5.40 2.00
C LEU A 227 12.79 6.23 1.17
N PRO A 228 12.89 5.91 -0.14
CA PRO A 228 13.56 6.75 -1.12
C PRO A 228 13.03 8.21 -1.11
N PRO A 229 13.84 9.20 -1.53
CA PRO A 229 13.39 10.56 -1.79
C PRO A 229 12.09 10.65 -2.59
N ARG A 230 11.25 11.64 -2.25
CA ARG A 230 9.93 11.84 -2.89
C ARG A 230 10.01 12.07 -4.41
N SER A 231 11.17 12.47 -4.92
CA SER A 231 11.41 12.73 -6.35
C SER A 231 11.37 11.45 -7.19
N MET A 232 11.56 10.28 -6.58
CA MET A 232 11.46 9.00 -7.30
C MET A 232 10.01 8.48 -7.36
N VAL A 233 9.33 8.46 -6.22
CA VAL A 233 7.91 8.13 -6.08
C VAL A 233 7.33 8.99 -4.97
N GLU A 234 6.24 9.69 -5.26
CA GLU A 234 5.50 10.40 -4.22
C GLU A 234 4.57 9.43 -3.50
N ALA A 235 5.03 8.89 -2.38
CA ALA A 235 4.23 8.03 -1.54
C ALA A 235 3.33 8.87 -0.60
N ASN A 236 2.10 8.42 -0.37
CA ASN A 236 1.09 9.12 0.43
C ASN A 236 0.48 8.18 1.47
N TRP A 237 0.46 8.61 2.73
CA TRP A 237 -0.20 7.88 3.82
C TRP A 237 -1.59 8.43 4.07
N LEU A 238 -2.62 7.62 3.81
CA LEU A 238 -4.02 8.00 3.90
C LEU A 238 -4.66 7.24 5.04
N ILE A 239 -5.22 7.94 6.03
CA ILE A 239 -6.01 7.29 7.07
C ILE A 239 -7.48 7.43 6.67
N SER A 240 -8.11 6.30 6.34
CA SER A 240 -9.50 6.19 5.91
C SER A 240 -10.30 5.50 7.01
N GLY A 241 -11.46 6.05 7.39
CA GLY A 241 -12.31 5.47 8.44
C GLY A 241 -11.77 5.76 9.84
N LEU A 242 -12.17 6.90 10.41
CA LEU A 242 -11.98 7.19 11.85
C LEU A 242 -12.99 6.41 12.73
N ALA A 243 -13.93 5.70 12.12
CA ALA A 243 -14.89 4.87 12.83
C ALA A 243 -14.17 3.63 13.36
N THR A 244 -13.90 3.63 14.66
CA THR A 244 -13.34 2.48 15.35
C THR A 244 -14.38 1.38 15.41
N ASP A 245 -14.09 0.24 14.78
CA ASP A 245 -14.85 -0.95 15.04
C ASP A 245 -14.54 -1.44 16.46
N PRO A 246 -15.54 -1.54 17.36
CA PRO A 246 -15.32 -2.09 18.68
C PRO A 246 -14.84 -3.56 18.64
N GLU A 247 -15.22 -4.33 17.61
CA GLU A 247 -14.84 -5.73 17.48
C GLU A 247 -13.57 -5.90 16.63
N HIS A 248 -12.42 -5.64 17.27
CA HIS A 248 -11.06 -5.61 16.71
C HIS A 248 -10.60 -6.90 15.98
N HIS A 249 -11.44 -7.93 15.95
CA HIS A 249 -11.15 -9.25 15.41
C HIS A 249 -12.18 -9.73 14.38
N ARG A 250 -13.12 -8.87 13.93
CA ARG A 250 -14.09 -9.33 12.94
C ARG A 250 -13.41 -9.70 11.61
N PRO A 251 -13.89 -10.75 10.91
CA PRO A 251 -13.42 -11.07 9.58
C PRO A 251 -13.72 -9.94 8.57
N LEU A 252 -12.81 -9.71 7.64
CA LEU A 252 -12.97 -8.75 6.54
C LEU A 252 -13.54 -9.46 5.30
N GLY A 253 -14.83 -9.27 5.04
CA GLY A 253 -15.48 -9.68 3.80
C GLY A 253 -15.13 -8.79 2.60
N ILE A 254 -14.72 -9.39 1.48
CA ILE A 254 -14.39 -8.72 0.21
C ILE A 254 -15.17 -9.38 -0.94
N LEU A 255 -15.77 -8.59 -1.82
CA LEU A 255 -16.43 -9.07 -3.03
C LEU A 255 -15.61 -8.71 -4.27
N LEU A 256 -15.21 -9.72 -5.04
CA LEU A 256 -14.49 -9.57 -6.31
C LEU A 256 -15.45 -9.76 -7.48
N ILE A 257 -15.60 -8.75 -8.33
CA ILE A 257 -16.50 -8.81 -9.49
C ILE A 257 -15.65 -8.74 -10.77
N PRO A 258 -15.45 -9.86 -11.50
CA PRO A 258 -14.47 -9.97 -12.61
C PRO A 258 -14.98 -9.30 -13.90
N TRP A 259 -15.23 -8.00 -13.80
CA TRP A 259 -15.77 -7.12 -14.82
C TRP A 259 -14.67 -6.45 -15.66
N PRO A 260 -14.85 -6.23 -16.97
CA PRO A 260 -15.98 -6.62 -17.79
C PRO A 260 -16.04 -8.14 -17.95
N THR A 261 -17.25 -8.64 -18.19
CA THR A 261 -17.45 -10.09 -18.35
C THR A 261 -17.08 -10.59 -19.74
N ARG A 262 -17.12 -9.70 -20.74
CA ARG A 262 -16.82 -10.01 -22.13
C ARG A 262 -16.29 -8.77 -22.83
N VAL A 263 -15.33 -8.97 -23.73
CA VAL A 263 -14.83 -7.91 -24.61
C VAL A 263 -14.65 -8.38 -26.05
N ASN A 264 -15.01 -7.51 -26.99
CA ASN A 264 -14.69 -7.69 -28.40
C ASN A 264 -13.20 -7.40 -28.65
N GLY A 265 -12.63 -7.97 -29.71
CA GLY A 265 -11.26 -7.71 -30.13
C GLY A 265 -11.02 -6.27 -30.60
N SER A 266 -12.07 -5.59 -31.07
CA SER A 266 -12.06 -4.17 -31.44
C SER A 266 -11.94 -3.21 -30.26
N LEU A 267 -11.93 -3.73 -29.03
CA LEU A 267 -11.65 -2.96 -27.81
C LEU A 267 -10.26 -2.32 -27.87
N PHE A 268 -9.29 -3.10 -28.34
CA PHE A 268 -7.94 -2.62 -28.54
C PHE A 268 -7.95 -1.79 -29.82
N LYS A 269 -7.32 -0.63 -29.78
CA LYS A 269 -7.14 0.23 -30.94
C LYS A 269 -5.66 0.41 -31.18
N ALA A 270 -5.23 0.18 -32.41
CA ALA A 270 -3.86 0.46 -32.83
C ALA A 270 -3.71 1.97 -33.04
N GLU A 271 -2.77 2.58 -32.34
CA GLU A 271 -2.26 3.91 -32.64
C GLU A 271 -0.87 3.76 -33.27
N ARG A 272 -0.77 4.16 -34.53
CA ARG A 272 0.49 4.11 -35.28
C ARG A 272 1.01 5.52 -35.51
N ARG A 273 2.30 5.70 -35.24
CA ARG A 273 3.03 6.91 -35.61
C ARG A 273 3.97 6.62 -36.79
N ASP A 274 4.71 5.51 -36.75
CA ASP A 274 5.67 5.15 -37.81
C ASP A 274 5.75 3.63 -38.13
N ALA A 275 6.30 3.30 -39.31
CA ALA A 275 6.38 1.93 -39.82
C ALA A 275 7.55 1.10 -39.24
N GLU A 276 8.61 1.73 -38.74
CA GLU A 276 9.80 1.06 -38.18
C GLU A 276 9.82 1.05 -36.64
N GLU A 277 8.94 1.82 -36.00
CA GLU A 277 8.87 1.92 -34.54
C GLU A 277 7.91 0.89 -33.92
N PRO A 278 8.08 0.57 -32.62
CA PRO A 278 7.06 -0.13 -31.84
C PRO A 278 5.71 0.58 -31.96
N GLY A 279 4.64 -0.20 -32.10
CA GLY A 279 3.29 0.35 -32.17
C GLY A 279 2.78 0.78 -30.79
N TYR A 280 1.76 1.62 -30.76
CA TYR A 280 1.02 1.95 -29.55
C TYR A 280 -0.39 1.37 -29.61
N PHE A 281 -0.98 1.05 -28.46
CA PHE A 281 -2.37 0.65 -28.39
C PHE A 281 -3.11 1.35 -27.25
N THR A 282 -4.40 1.59 -27.46
CA THR A 282 -5.34 2.05 -26.43
C THR A 282 -6.41 1.00 -26.16
N VAL A 283 -7.05 1.11 -25.00
CA VAL A 283 -8.17 0.27 -24.57
C VAL A 283 -9.42 1.14 -24.48
N ASP A 284 -10.43 0.85 -25.29
CA ASP A 284 -11.70 1.60 -25.32
C ASP A 284 -12.73 1.04 -24.33
N VAL A 285 -12.63 1.43 -23.06
CA VAL A 285 -13.51 0.96 -21.98
C VAL A 285 -14.99 1.25 -22.25
N ALA A 286 -15.32 2.29 -23.02
CA ALA A 286 -16.69 2.60 -23.41
C ALA A 286 -17.24 1.62 -24.47
N GLY A 287 -16.38 0.84 -25.12
CA GLY A 287 -16.71 -0.15 -26.13
C GLY A 287 -16.92 -1.58 -25.60
N TYR A 288 -16.94 -1.80 -24.28
CA TYR A 288 -17.29 -3.11 -23.71
C TYR A 288 -18.73 -3.52 -24.06
N ASP A 289 -18.96 -4.83 -24.21
CA ASP A 289 -20.31 -5.36 -24.48
C ASP A 289 -21.30 -5.01 -23.35
N ASP A 290 -20.77 -4.84 -22.14
CA ASP A 290 -21.46 -4.47 -20.93
C ASP A 290 -21.15 -3.02 -20.49
N ALA A 291 -20.56 -2.20 -21.37
CA ALA A 291 -20.16 -0.82 -21.07
C ALA A 291 -21.31 0.04 -20.52
N LEU A 292 -20.96 0.91 -19.56
CA LEU A 292 -21.90 1.84 -18.97
C LEU A 292 -21.93 3.16 -19.75
N SER A 293 -23.12 3.58 -20.18
CA SER A 293 -23.36 4.93 -20.70
C SER A 293 -24.42 5.67 -19.85
N GLY A 294 -23.99 6.71 -19.13
CA GLY A 294 -24.89 7.61 -18.39
C GLY A 294 -25.52 7.05 -17.09
N PRO A 295 -26.32 7.88 -16.39
CA PRO A 295 -26.77 7.62 -15.01
C PRO A 295 -27.65 6.38 -14.82
N THR A 296 -28.51 6.07 -15.79
CA THR A 296 -29.39 4.89 -15.72
C THR A 296 -28.59 3.58 -15.68
N ASN A 297 -27.47 3.53 -16.41
CA ASN A 297 -26.58 2.38 -16.43
C ASN A 297 -25.79 2.25 -15.12
N VAL A 298 -25.36 3.36 -14.51
CA VAL A 298 -24.70 3.38 -13.19
C VAL A 298 -25.64 2.82 -12.10
N SER A 299 -26.88 3.32 -12.03
CA SER A 299 -27.88 2.86 -11.04
C SER A 299 -28.20 1.38 -11.18
N ARG A 300 -28.29 0.88 -12.42
CA ARG A 300 -28.49 -0.55 -12.71
C ARG A 300 -27.32 -1.40 -12.24
N LEU A 301 -26.09 -0.99 -12.55
CA LEU A 301 -24.89 -1.72 -12.11
C LEU A 301 -24.76 -1.69 -10.59
N ALA A 302 -25.00 -0.55 -9.95
CA ALA A 302 -25.00 -0.46 -8.49
C ALA A 302 -26.05 -1.38 -7.84
N GLY A 303 -27.23 -1.52 -8.46
CA GLY A 303 -28.25 -2.48 -8.05
C GLY A 303 -27.78 -3.93 -8.15
N MET A 304 -27.08 -4.29 -9.24
CA MET A 304 -26.45 -5.60 -9.40
C MET A 304 -25.38 -5.85 -8.33
N ILE A 305 -24.48 -4.88 -8.10
CA ILE A 305 -23.43 -4.98 -7.07
C ILE A 305 -24.07 -5.16 -5.69
N ALA A 306 -25.12 -4.40 -5.36
CA ALA A 306 -25.86 -4.57 -4.10
C ALA A 306 -26.46 -5.98 -3.97
N GLY A 307 -27.02 -6.54 -5.05
CA GLY A 307 -27.50 -7.93 -5.06
C GLY A 307 -26.39 -8.96 -4.85
N LEU A 308 -25.21 -8.74 -5.43
CA LEU A 308 -24.03 -9.60 -5.22
C LEU A 308 -23.46 -9.49 -3.81
N ILE A 309 -23.46 -8.28 -3.22
CA ILE A 309 -23.13 -8.05 -1.82
C ILE A 309 -24.05 -8.89 -0.93
N GLN A 310 -25.37 -8.77 -1.10
CA GLN A 310 -26.34 -9.54 -0.32
C GLN A 310 -26.17 -11.06 -0.48
N ALA A 311 -25.82 -11.52 -1.69
CA ALA A 311 -25.53 -12.93 -1.93
C ALA A 311 -24.26 -13.40 -1.20
N GLY A 312 -23.20 -12.58 -1.21
CA GLY A 312 -21.99 -12.83 -0.43
C GLY A 312 -22.23 -12.83 1.07
N GLU A 313 -23.06 -11.91 1.56
CA GLU A 313 -23.38 -11.79 2.98
C GLU A 313 -24.10 -13.01 3.54
N LYS A 314 -24.95 -13.67 2.74
CA LYS A 314 -25.62 -14.91 3.12
C LYS A 314 -24.65 -16.08 3.32
N GLU A 315 -23.52 -16.08 2.61
CA GLU A 315 -22.57 -17.18 2.59
C GLU A 315 -21.40 -16.98 3.57
N LEU A 316 -20.87 -15.76 3.67
CA LEU A 316 -19.61 -15.46 4.36
C LEU A 316 -19.71 -14.36 5.42
N GLY A 317 -20.90 -13.80 5.66
CA GLY A 317 -21.09 -12.65 6.54
C GLY A 317 -20.77 -11.32 5.86
N GLU A 318 -20.70 -10.26 6.66
CA GLU A 318 -20.66 -8.87 6.17
C GLU A 318 -19.57 -8.62 5.11
N ILE A 319 -19.97 -7.98 4.00
CA ILE A 319 -19.06 -7.53 2.94
C ILE A 319 -18.71 -6.07 3.16
N HIS A 320 -17.44 -5.80 3.38
CA HIS A 320 -16.90 -4.48 3.69
C HIS A 320 -16.23 -3.82 2.48
N ALA A 321 -15.79 -4.62 1.50
CA ALA A 321 -15.08 -4.11 0.33
C ALA A 321 -15.59 -4.71 -0.99
N VAL A 322 -15.61 -3.89 -2.05
CA VAL A 322 -15.92 -4.33 -3.42
C VAL A 322 -14.79 -3.95 -4.36
N PHE A 323 -14.24 -4.93 -5.09
CA PHE A 323 -13.15 -4.73 -6.05
C PHE A 323 -13.57 -5.05 -7.48
N LEU A 324 -13.18 -4.18 -8.42
CA LEU A 324 -13.23 -4.35 -9.87
C LEU A 324 -11.79 -4.31 -10.44
N PRO A 325 -11.46 -5.14 -11.44
CA PRO A 325 -10.10 -5.32 -11.92
C PRO A 325 -9.63 -4.15 -12.80
N GLU A 326 -8.41 -4.25 -13.35
CA GLU A 326 -7.80 -3.24 -14.23
C GLU A 326 -8.70 -2.89 -15.42
N CYS A 327 -8.73 -1.61 -15.80
CA CYS A 327 -9.52 -1.10 -16.92
C CYS A 327 -11.03 -1.42 -16.83
N ALA A 328 -11.60 -1.64 -15.65
CA ALA A 328 -13.01 -2.00 -15.51
C ALA A 328 -13.98 -0.89 -15.94
N LEU A 329 -13.66 0.38 -15.64
CA LEU A 329 -14.57 1.51 -15.80
C LEU A 329 -13.89 2.79 -16.33
N PRO A 330 -14.61 3.70 -16.99
CA PRO A 330 -14.17 5.09 -17.09
C PRO A 330 -14.06 5.73 -15.70
N THR A 331 -13.15 6.68 -15.52
CA THR A 331 -12.84 7.26 -14.19
C THR A 331 -14.05 7.98 -13.57
N GLU A 332 -14.77 8.76 -14.38
CA GLU A 332 -16.00 9.45 -14.01
C GLU A 332 -17.11 8.48 -13.57
N ILE A 333 -17.20 7.31 -14.22
CA ILE A 333 -18.17 6.27 -13.88
C ILE A 333 -17.78 5.56 -12.57
N ALA A 334 -16.49 5.33 -12.32
CA ALA A 334 -16.03 4.68 -11.11
C ALA A 334 -16.42 5.49 -9.85
N GLU A 335 -16.33 6.81 -9.91
CA GLU A 335 -16.71 7.69 -8.80
C GLU A 335 -18.23 7.67 -8.54
N ASP A 336 -19.03 7.83 -9.58
CA ASP A 336 -20.49 7.83 -9.46
C ASP A 336 -21.02 6.46 -9.00
N LEU A 337 -20.41 5.38 -9.49
CA LEU A 337 -20.75 4.03 -9.06
C LEU A 337 -20.41 3.80 -7.59
N ALA A 338 -19.24 4.25 -7.12
CA ALA A 338 -18.87 4.13 -5.71
C ALA A 338 -19.87 4.85 -4.79
N LYS A 339 -20.31 6.07 -5.16
CA LYS A 339 -21.33 6.83 -4.43
C LYS A 339 -22.66 6.07 -4.35
N GLU A 340 -23.12 5.54 -5.49
CA GLU A 340 -24.41 4.85 -5.56
C GLU A 340 -24.37 3.48 -4.87
N VAL A 341 -23.26 2.74 -4.94
CA VAL A 341 -23.08 1.49 -4.20
C VAL A 341 -23.03 1.77 -2.70
N ALA A 342 -22.29 2.79 -2.24
CA ALA A 342 -22.26 3.19 -0.84
C ALA A 342 -23.68 3.52 -0.33
N ARG A 343 -24.45 4.33 -1.07
CA ARG A 343 -25.83 4.68 -0.72
C ARG A 343 -26.72 3.46 -0.54
N ARG A 344 -26.51 2.41 -1.35
CA ARG A 344 -27.28 1.15 -1.29
C ARG A 344 -26.78 0.19 -0.21
N HIS A 345 -25.51 0.30 0.18
CA HIS A 345 -24.88 -0.55 1.19
C HIS A 345 -24.12 0.30 2.22
N PRO A 346 -24.81 0.83 3.25
CA PRO A 346 -24.21 1.76 4.20
C PRO A 346 -23.01 1.24 4.98
N ARG A 347 -22.90 -0.10 5.11
CA ARG A 347 -21.79 -0.79 5.79
C ARG A 347 -20.57 -1.02 4.91
N LEU A 348 -20.62 -0.66 3.63
CA LEU A 348 -19.43 -0.70 2.79
C LEU A 348 -18.38 0.25 3.37
N GLN A 349 -17.15 -0.19 3.45
CA GLN A 349 -16.00 0.60 3.91
C GLN A 349 -15.09 1.00 2.76
N LEU A 350 -15.04 0.19 1.70
CA LEU A 350 -14.07 0.35 0.63
C LEU A 350 -14.63 -0.06 -0.74
N PHE A 351 -14.37 0.78 -1.74
CA PHE A 351 -14.62 0.47 -3.13
C PHE A 351 -13.33 0.69 -3.93
N ILE A 352 -12.88 -0.32 -4.69
CA ILE A 352 -11.70 -0.22 -5.56
C ILE A 352 -12.08 -0.62 -6.97
N SER A 353 -11.66 0.15 -7.96
CA SER A 353 -11.83 -0.20 -9.37
C SER A 353 -10.59 0.17 -10.17
N GLY A 354 -10.19 -0.70 -11.09
CA GLY A 354 -9.37 -0.26 -12.21
C GLY A 354 -10.19 0.68 -13.10
N ALA A 355 -9.57 1.76 -13.54
CA ALA A 355 -10.21 2.77 -14.35
C ALA A 355 -9.29 3.26 -15.48
N ILE A 356 -9.88 3.80 -16.54
CA ILE A 356 -9.15 4.59 -17.55
C ILE A 356 -9.77 5.98 -17.60
N GLY A 357 -8.93 7.00 -17.70
CA GLY A 357 -9.39 8.38 -17.84
C GLY A 357 -8.28 9.32 -18.25
N LYS A 358 -8.66 10.56 -18.59
CA LYS A 358 -7.71 11.66 -18.80
C LYS A 358 -7.67 12.52 -17.54
N PRO A 359 -6.53 13.16 -17.22
CA PRO A 359 -6.51 14.24 -16.23
C PRO A 359 -7.54 15.31 -16.61
N ALA A 360 -8.28 15.83 -15.63
CA ALA A 360 -9.27 16.88 -15.88
C ALA A 360 -8.59 18.09 -16.55
N HIS A 361 -9.16 18.57 -17.66
CA HIS A 361 -8.72 19.76 -18.42
C HIS A 361 -7.45 19.62 -19.30
N SER A 362 -7.23 18.49 -19.97
CA SER A 362 -6.04 18.34 -20.82
C SER A 362 -6.26 17.58 -22.13
N GLU A 363 -5.56 18.02 -23.20
CA GLU A 363 -5.24 17.18 -24.37
C GLU A 363 -4.27 16.03 -24.03
N ALA A 364 -3.88 15.88 -22.76
CA ALA A 364 -2.96 14.86 -22.27
C ALA A 364 -3.38 13.43 -22.64
N MET A 365 -2.35 12.60 -22.73
CA MET A 365 -2.48 11.16 -22.86
C MET A 365 -3.36 10.57 -21.74
N PRO A 366 -4.15 9.52 -22.04
CA PRO A 366 -4.94 8.84 -21.03
C PRO A 366 -4.04 8.17 -19.99
N ARG A 367 -4.63 7.83 -18.85
CA ARG A 367 -3.99 7.10 -17.77
C ARG A 367 -4.81 5.87 -17.42
N ASN A 368 -4.10 4.80 -17.08
CA ASN A 368 -4.65 3.62 -16.45
C ASN A 368 -4.50 3.79 -14.95
N LEU A 369 -5.62 3.74 -14.23
CA LEU A 369 -5.75 4.21 -12.85
C LEU A 369 -6.31 3.10 -11.96
N ALA A 370 -5.95 3.14 -10.69
CA ALA A 370 -6.71 2.50 -9.63
C ALA A 370 -7.50 3.60 -8.91
N PHE A 371 -8.82 3.59 -9.05
CA PHE A 371 -9.73 4.42 -8.27
C PHE A 371 -10.03 3.72 -6.95
N THR A 372 -9.89 4.44 -5.84
CA THR A 372 -10.27 3.94 -4.51
C THR A 372 -11.15 4.97 -3.81
N ALA A 373 -12.21 4.49 -3.16
CA ALA A 373 -13.07 5.29 -2.31
C ALA A 373 -13.26 4.61 -0.96
N SER A 374 -13.01 5.33 0.13
CA SER A 374 -13.43 4.93 1.46
C SER A 374 -14.83 5.45 1.73
N THR A 375 -15.69 4.59 2.27
CA THR A 375 -17.10 4.86 2.50
C THR A 375 -17.46 4.65 3.97
N ALA A 376 -18.44 5.40 4.46
CA ALA A 376 -19.03 5.20 5.78
C ALA A 376 -20.45 5.76 5.77
N ASP A 377 -21.36 5.07 6.46
CA ASP A 377 -22.77 5.46 6.61
C ASP A 377 -23.46 5.81 5.28
N GLY A 378 -23.15 5.02 4.26
CA GLY A 378 -23.70 5.15 2.92
C GLY A 378 -23.20 6.35 2.10
N THR A 379 -22.11 6.97 2.53
CA THR A 379 -21.48 8.10 1.84
C THR A 379 -20.01 7.85 1.57
N VAL A 380 -19.49 8.40 0.47
CA VAL A 380 -18.06 8.42 0.18
C VAL A 380 -17.40 9.49 1.05
N GLN A 381 -16.50 9.07 1.94
CA GLN A 381 -15.76 9.95 2.83
C GLN A 381 -14.56 10.60 2.12
N ARG A 382 -13.85 9.78 1.35
CA ARG A 382 -12.65 10.18 0.60
C ARG A 382 -12.51 9.29 -0.62
N SER A 383 -12.07 9.86 -1.73
CA SER A 383 -11.63 9.12 -2.91
C SER A 383 -10.26 9.61 -3.37
N TRP A 384 -9.51 8.73 -4.03
CA TRP A 384 -8.23 9.05 -4.64
C TRP A 384 -7.97 8.12 -5.82
N THR A 385 -7.01 8.50 -6.66
CA THR A 385 -6.58 7.70 -7.81
C THR A 385 -5.08 7.50 -7.78
N GLN A 386 -4.63 6.32 -8.20
CA GLN A 386 -3.23 6.01 -8.43
C GLN A 386 -3.02 5.68 -9.90
N SER A 387 -2.05 6.31 -10.55
CA SER A 387 -1.69 5.96 -11.93
C SER A 387 -0.80 4.73 -11.97
N LYS A 388 -1.03 3.87 -12.97
CA LYS A 388 -0.13 2.78 -13.33
C LYS A 388 1.27 3.34 -13.59
N HIS A 389 2.29 2.63 -13.11
CA HIS A 389 3.69 3.07 -13.18
C HIS A 389 4.44 2.51 -14.39
N HIS A 390 3.96 1.39 -14.95
CA HIS A 390 4.59 0.71 -16.08
C HIS A 390 3.58 0.43 -17.18
N ARG A 391 3.92 0.82 -18.41
CA ARG A 391 3.13 0.47 -19.59
C ARG A 391 3.16 -1.02 -19.83
N TRP A 392 2.02 -1.59 -20.19
CA TRP A 392 1.97 -2.95 -20.69
C TRP A 392 2.63 -3.03 -22.08
N LYS A 393 3.53 -4.01 -22.25
CA LYS A 393 4.13 -4.34 -23.55
C LYS A 393 3.55 -5.66 -24.05
N LEU A 394 2.80 -5.60 -25.12
CA LEU A 394 2.26 -6.76 -25.82
C LEU A 394 3.26 -7.30 -26.84
N ASN A 395 3.54 -8.60 -26.75
CA ASN A 395 4.31 -9.34 -27.75
C ASN A 395 3.41 -10.21 -28.64
N GLY A 396 3.99 -10.78 -29.69
CA GLY A 396 3.28 -11.65 -30.64
C GLY A 396 2.54 -12.82 -29.98
N ASP A 397 3.10 -13.41 -28.93
CA ASP A 397 2.47 -14.53 -28.22
C ASP A 397 1.23 -14.10 -27.45
N GLN A 398 1.25 -12.93 -26.80
CA GLN A 398 0.06 -12.39 -26.14
C GLN A 398 -1.00 -11.96 -27.16
N ILE A 399 -0.59 -11.35 -28.28
CA ILE A 399 -1.51 -10.96 -29.36
C ILE A 399 -2.22 -12.18 -29.94
N ARG A 400 -1.47 -13.27 -30.20
CA ARG A 400 -2.05 -14.55 -30.63
C ARG A 400 -2.91 -15.17 -29.53
N ARG A 401 -2.46 -15.16 -28.28
CA ARG A 401 -3.20 -15.72 -27.13
C ARG A 401 -4.56 -15.09 -26.94
N TYR A 402 -4.69 -13.78 -27.14
CA TYR A 402 -5.96 -13.06 -26.97
C TYR A 402 -6.68 -12.78 -28.29
N HIS A 403 -6.27 -13.42 -29.40
CA HIS A 403 -6.86 -13.22 -30.74
C HIS A 403 -6.96 -11.76 -31.18
N MET A 404 -5.92 -10.97 -30.91
CA MET A 404 -5.88 -9.53 -31.22
C MET A 404 -5.20 -9.22 -32.56
N GLY A 405 -4.79 -10.26 -33.32
CA GLY A 405 -4.01 -10.13 -34.56
C GLY A 405 -4.65 -9.33 -35.69
N HIS A 406 -5.98 -9.16 -35.66
CA HIS A 406 -6.70 -8.33 -36.62
C HIS A 406 -6.57 -6.82 -36.36
N VAL A 407 -6.15 -6.42 -35.15
CA VAL A 407 -5.89 -5.03 -34.78
C VAL A 407 -4.39 -4.78 -34.61
N LEU A 408 -3.72 -5.67 -33.87
CA LEU A 408 -2.32 -5.55 -33.49
C LEU A 408 -1.49 -6.57 -34.26
N ASP A 409 -0.54 -6.11 -35.06
CA ASP A 409 0.37 -6.98 -35.83
C ASP A 409 1.21 -7.86 -34.88
N PRO A 410 1.06 -9.20 -34.91
CA PRO A 410 1.75 -10.10 -33.99
C PRO A 410 3.24 -10.29 -34.32
N THR A 411 3.74 -9.69 -35.39
CA THR A 411 5.18 -9.67 -35.73
C THR A 411 5.93 -8.51 -35.08
N ARG A 412 5.21 -7.64 -34.36
CA ARG A 412 5.72 -6.41 -33.74
C ARG A 412 5.48 -6.39 -32.24
N GLU A 413 6.13 -5.45 -31.61
CA GLU A 413 5.90 -5.09 -30.21
C GLU A 413 4.95 -3.89 -30.12
N TRP A 414 4.06 -3.93 -29.14
CA TRP A 414 3.03 -2.91 -28.93
C TRP A 414 3.04 -2.42 -27.48
N TRP A 415 3.12 -1.11 -27.29
CA TRP A 415 3.11 -0.47 -25.98
C TRP A 415 1.76 0.17 -25.67
N GLU A 416 1.32 0.04 -24.43
CA GLU A 416 0.13 0.74 -23.93
C GLU A 416 0.33 2.26 -24.00
N TYR A 417 -0.59 2.95 -24.67
CA TYR A 417 -0.54 4.39 -24.89
C TYR A 417 -1.12 5.14 -23.68
N ILE A 418 -0.36 5.17 -22.59
CA ILE A 418 -0.72 5.88 -21.35
C ILE A 418 0.40 6.76 -20.82
N ASP A 419 0.03 7.81 -20.08
CA ASP A 419 0.97 8.62 -19.32
C ASP A 419 1.33 7.93 -17.99
N VAL A 420 2.63 7.82 -17.71
CA VAL A 420 3.19 7.24 -16.47
C VAL A 420 4.04 8.24 -15.69
N SER A 421 3.96 9.53 -16.05
CA SER A 421 4.62 10.62 -15.33
C SER A 421 3.94 10.89 -13.98
N GLY A 422 4.65 11.53 -13.05
CA GLY A 422 4.11 11.90 -11.74
C GLY A 422 3.72 10.68 -10.90
N ARG A 423 4.69 9.79 -10.66
CA ARG A 423 4.44 8.50 -9.99
C ARG A 423 4.04 8.71 -8.53
N THR A 424 2.80 8.35 -8.19
CA THR A 424 2.28 8.38 -6.82
C THR A 424 1.98 6.98 -6.30
N CYS A 425 2.24 6.69 -5.03
CA CYS A 425 1.86 5.42 -4.41
C CYS A 425 1.08 5.67 -3.12
N HIS A 426 -0.13 5.12 -3.01
CA HIS A 426 -1.00 5.37 -1.87
C HIS A 426 -1.02 4.17 -0.92
N PHE A 427 -0.85 4.46 0.37
CA PHE A 427 -1.00 3.51 1.47
C PHE A 427 -2.21 3.94 2.29
N SER A 428 -3.32 3.20 2.18
CA SER A 428 -4.53 3.50 2.92
C SER A 428 -4.65 2.62 4.16
N VAL A 429 -4.89 3.24 5.31
CA VAL A 429 -5.32 2.55 6.53
C VAL A 429 -6.83 2.45 6.46
N ILE A 430 -7.37 1.23 6.43
CA ILE A 430 -8.82 0.97 6.28
C ILE A 430 -9.46 0.56 7.61
N ASP A 431 -8.66 0.03 8.53
CA ASP A 431 -9.05 -0.32 9.90
C ASP A 431 -7.80 -0.24 10.81
N ASN A 432 -8.01 -0.40 12.12
CA ASN A 432 -6.97 -0.46 13.15
C ASN A 432 -5.82 -1.39 12.74
N ASP A 433 -4.63 -0.81 12.52
CA ASP A 433 -3.39 -1.48 12.11
C ASP A 433 -3.40 -2.15 10.70
N LEU A 434 -4.45 -1.97 9.88
CA LEU A 434 -4.55 -2.56 8.53
C LEU A 434 -4.26 -1.54 7.43
N SER A 435 -3.10 -1.68 6.79
CA SER A 435 -2.73 -0.91 5.60
C SER A 435 -2.95 -1.69 4.29
N LEU A 436 -3.36 -0.98 3.26
CA LEU A 436 -3.55 -1.45 1.90
C LEU A 436 -2.66 -0.67 0.93
N ALA A 437 -2.10 -1.37 -0.05
CA ALA A 437 -1.59 -0.76 -1.28
C ALA A 437 -2.22 -1.42 -2.51
N VAL A 438 -2.40 -0.64 -3.57
CA VAL A 438 -2.93 -1.14 -4.86
C VAL A 438 -1.85 -1.03 -5.92
N LEU A 439 -1.67 -2.08 -6.71
CA LEU A 439 -0.79 -2.15 -7.87
C LEU A 439 -1.61 -2.46 -9.13
N ILE A 440 -1.12 -2.06 -10.30
CA ILE A 440 -1.80 -2.26 -11.58
C ILE A 440 -0.88 -3.00 -12.55
N CYS A 441 -1.29 -4.20 -12.98
CA CYS A 441 -0.59 -5.01 -13.98
C CYS A 441 0.93 -5.15 -13.74
N GLU A 442 1.73 -4.72 -14.72
CA GLU A 442 3.19 -4.67 -14.68
C GLU A 442 3.79 -4.06 -13.41
N ASP A 443 3.07 -3.21 -12.66
CA ASP A 443 3.56 -2.66 -11.39
C ASP A 443 3.85 -3.72 -10.34
N LEU A 444 3.17 -4.88 -10.40
CA LEU A 444 3.48 -6.03 -9.56
C LEU A 444 4.84 -6.68 -9.93
N ALA A 445 5.25 -6.58 -11.20
CA ALA A 445 6.40 -7.31 -11.75
C ALA A 445 7.68 -6.47 -11.88
N ARG A 446 7.59 -5.14 -11.79
CA ARG A 446 8.73 -4.23 -11.95
C ARG A 446 9.21 -3.74 -10.61
N PHE A 447 10.49 -3.96 -10.33
CA PHE A 447 11.11 -3.52 -9.09
C PHE A 447 11.01 -2.00 -8.94
N ASP A 448 11.69 -1.26 -9.83
CA ASP A 448 11.65 0.19 -9.77
C ASP A 448 10.35 0.74 -10.35
N PRO A 449 9.87 1.88 -9.85
CA PRO A 449 10.37 2.61 -8.68
C PRO A 449 9.52 2.33 -7.43
N VAL A 450 8.44 1.54 -7.54
CA VAL A 450 7.41 1.42 -6.49
C VAL A 450 7.65 0.25 -5.54
N LEU A 451 8.22 -0.87 -5.99
CA LEU A 451 8.44 -2.00 -5.07
C LEU A 451 9.41 -1.67 -3.93
N PRO A 452 10.46 -0.83 -4.08
CA PRO A 452 11.24 -0.36 -2.93
C PRO A 452 10.38 0.28 -1.82
N VAL A 453 9.38 1.07 -2.21
CA VAL A 453 8.44 1.73 -1.29
C VAL A 453 7.52 0.71 -0.62
N ILE A 454 6.92 -0.19 -1.41
CA ILE A 454 6.07 -1.29 -0.91
C ILE A 454 6.86 -2.16 0.07
N ASN A 455 8.09 -2.54 -0.29
CA ASN A 455 8.95 -3.42 0.52
C ASN A 455 9.40 -2.73 1.82
N ALA A 456 9.62 -1.42 1.81
CA ALA A 456 9.99 -0.64 3.00
C ALA A 456 8.88 -0.62 4.05
N ILE A 457 7.65 -0.30 3.63
CA ILE A 457 6.47 -0.21 4.51
C ILE A 457 5.94 -1.59 4.89
N GLY A 458 5.88 -2.47 3.89
CA GLY A 458 5.21 -3.76 3.94
C GLY A 458 3.74 -3.66 4.31
N PRO A 459 2.85 -3.28 3.37
CA PRO A 459 1.42 -3.21 3.62
C PRO A 459 0.83 -4.53 4.14
N SER A 460 -0.23 -4.45 4.94
CA SER A 460 -0.93 -5.66 5.40
C SER A 460 -1.58 -6.42 4.24
N LEU A 461 -2.15 -5.69 3.28
CA LEU A 461 -2.75 -6.21 2.06
C LEU A 461 -2.17 -5.47 0.83
N VAL A 462 -1.80 -6.22 -0.20
CA VAL A 462 -1.49 -5.68 -1.53
C VAL A 462 -2.51 -6.26 -2.52
N VAL A 463 -3.19 -5.38 -3.26
CA VAL A 463 -4.13 -5.79 -4.31
C VAL A 463 -3.55 -5.42 -5.67
N ALA A 464 -3.29 -6.42 -6.51
CA ALA A 464 -2.88 -6.23 -7.89
C ALA A 464 -4.09 -6.37 -8.82
N LEU A 465 -4.54 -5.25 -9.37
CA LEU A 465 -5.60 -5.20 -10.38
C LEU A 465 -4.98 -5.51 -11.74
N LEU A 466 -5.53 -6.50 -12.46
CA LEU A 466 -4.95 -7.03 -13.69
C LEU A 466 -5.98 -7.11 -14.82
N MET A 467 -5.52 -6.87 -16.04
CA MET A 467 -6.20 -7.22 -17.28
C MET A 467 -5.32 -8.26 -17.99
N ASP A 468 -5.40 -9.51 -17.54
CA ASP A 468 -4.60 -10.64 -18.01
C ASP A 468 -5.47 -11.92 -18.08
N GLY A 469 -4.90 -13.03 -18.56
CA GLY A 469 -5.55 -14.34 -18.53
C GLY A 469 -5.65 -14.93 -17.10
N PRO A 470 -5.86 -16.26 -16.96
CA PRO A 470 -6.12 -16.91 -15.67
C PRO A 470 -5.03 -16.67 -14.61
N GLN A 471 -5.43 -16.41 -13.36
CA GLN A 471 -4.54 -16.08 -12.25
C GLN A 471 -4.00 -17.34 -11.58
N LEU A 472 -2.86 -17.82 -12.07
CA LEU A 472 -2.26 -19.10 -11.67
C LEU A 472 -0.92 -18.90 -10.97
N GLU A 473 -0.60 -19.77 -10.01
CA GLU A 473 0.65 -19.71 -9.23
C GLU A 473 1.88 -19.73 -10.13
N LYS A 474 1.87 -20.61 -11.14
CA LYS A 474 2.96 -20.76 -12.11
C LYS A 474 3.11 -19.58 -13.08
N ARG A 475 2.09 -18.74 -13.22
CA ARG A 475 2.15 -17.57 -14.12
C ARG A 475 2.87 -16.41 -13.45
N TRP A 476 3.17 -15.38 -14.24
CA TRP A 476 3.92 -14.23 -13.75
C TRP A 476 3.26 -13.57 -12.52
N PRO A 477 1.92 -13.40 -12.41
CA PRO A 477 1.34 -12.75 -11.23
C PRO A 477 1.61 -13.56 -9.96
N GLY A 478 1.46 -14.90 -10.01
CA GLY A 478 1.73 -15.78 -8.87
C GLY A 478 3.18 -15.73 -8.40
N ARG A 479 4.15 -15.65 -9.33
CA ARG A 479 5.57 -15.50 -9.00
C ARG A 479 5.86 -14.19 -8.25
N TYR A 480 5.38 -13.06 -8.73
CA TYR A 480 5.66 -11.77 -8.08
C TYR A 480 4.80 -11.52 -6.84
N ALA A 481 3.58 -12.08 -6.77
CA ALA A 481 2.81 -12.12 -5.53
C ALA A 481 3.54 -12.90 -4.43
N THR A 482 4.25 -13.99 -4.80
CA THR A 482 5.08 -14.74 -3.85
C THR A 482 6.23 -13.90 -3.31
N VAL A 483 6.90 -13.09 -4.15
CA VAL A 483 7.98 -12.20 -3.70
C VAL A 483 7.49 -11.28 -2.58
N LEU A 484 6.38 -10.57 -2.78
CA LEU A 484 5.83 -9.64 -1.76
C LEU A 484 5.30 -10.36 -0.52
N ALA A 485 4.81 -11.58 -0.66
CA ALA A 485 4.34 -12.38 0.46
C ALA A 485 5.46 -12.99 1.31
N GLU A 486 6.65 -13.17 0.75
CA GLU A 486 7.84 -13.62 1.47
C GLU A 486 8.63 -12.44 2.05
N ASP A 487 8.74 -11.35 1.27
CA ASP A 487 9.38 -10.10 1.66
C ASP A 487 8.65 -8.93 0.98
N PRO A 488 7.87 -8.12 1.71
CA PRO A 488 7.98 -7.85 3.15
C PRO A 488 7.05 -8.67 4.07
N GLY A 489 6.35 -9.68 3.56
CA GLY A 489 5.37 -10.42 4.35
C GLY A 489 3.96 -9.85 4.23
N SER A 490 3.61 -9.30 3.07
CA SER A 490 2.26 -8.83 2.75
C SER A 490 1.34 -9.99 2.36
N SER A 491 0.05 -9.89 2.65
CA SER A 491 -0.92 -10.74 1.95
C SER A 491 -1.23 -10.10 0.59
N VAL A 492 -1.22 -10.90 -0.48
CA VAL A 492 -1.32 -10.42 -1.86
C VAL A 492 -2.51 -11.07 -2.55
N LEU A 493 -3.37 -10.23 -3.12
CA LEU A 493 -4.47 -10.64 -3.98
C LEU A 493 -4.19 -10.16 -5.40
N THR A 494 -4.02 -11.08 -6.35
CA THR A 494 -4.07 -10.72 -7.78
C THR A 494 -5.47 -10.98 -8.30
N PHE A 495 -5.99 -10.09 -9.14
CA PHE A 495 -7.38 -10.16 -9.57
C PHE A 495 -7.58 -9.62 -10.98
N THR A 496 -8.28 -10.39 -11.82
CA THR A 496 -8.54 -10.04 -13.22
C THR A 496 -9.99 -10.25 -13.65
N SER A 497 -10.33 -9.70 -14.82
CA SER A 497 -11.65 -9.84 -15.42
C SER A 497 -11.80 -11.19 -16.13
N THR A 498 -13.05 -11.61 -16.36
CA THR A 498 -13.31 -12.82 -17.16
C THR A 498 -13.10 -12.59 -18.66
N ALA A 499 -13.11 -11.33 -19.10
CA ALA A 499 -12.99 -10.97 -20.50
C ALA A 499 -11.75 -11.55 -21.22
N LEU A 500 -10.54 -11.35 -20.69
CA LEU A 500 -9.33 -11.88 -21.34
C LEU A 500 -9.14 -13.38 -21.12
N ILE A 501 -9.65 -13.93 -20.01
CA ILE A 501 -9.72 -15.38 -19.79
C ILE A 501 -10.56 -16.04 -20.90
N ASP A 502 -11.75 -15.51 -21.16
CA ASP A 502 -12.68 -16.05 -22.14
C ASP A 502 -12.13 -15.88 -23.57
N ARG A 503 -11.44 -14.77 -23.88
CA ARG A 503 -10.73 -14.60 -25.16
C ARG A 503 -9.59 -15.60 -25.34
N GLN A 504 -8.80 -15.83 -24.30
CA GLN A 504 -7.76 -16.85 -24.33
C GLN A 504 -8.35 -18.25 -24.57
N HIS A 505 -9.50 -18.55 -23.96
CA HIS A 505 -10.19 -19.82 -24.21
C HIS A 505 -10.71 -19.94 -25.65
N GLN A 506 -11.32 -18.87 -26.20
CA GLN A 506 -11.72 -18.80 -27.61
C GLN A 506 -10.53 -19.00 -28.57
N ALA A 507 -9.32 -18.69 -28.12
CA ALA A 507 -8.09 -18.97 -28.82
C ALA A 507 -7.59 -20.42 -28.77
N GLY A 508 -8.38 -21.33 -28.19
CA GLY A 508 -8.08 -22.76 -28.10
C GLY A 508 -7.35 -23.15 -26.81
N ALA A 509 -7.16 -22.24 -25.86
CA ALA A 509 -6.60 -22.59 -24.55
C ALA A 509 -7.65 -23.31 -23.68
N PRO A 510 -7.22 -24.07 -22.64
CA PRO A 510 -8.13 -24.64 -21.65
C PRO A 510 -8.98 -23.56 -20.97
N ASN A 511 -10.25 -23.89 -20.71
CA ASN A 511 -11.19 -23.00 -20.02
C ASN A 511 -10.91 -22.96 -18.51
N ILE A 512 -9.88 -22.22 -18.10
CA ILE A 512 -9.48 -22.07 -16.70
C ILE A 512 -10.00 -20.71 -16.19
N ARG A 513 -11.16 -20.71 -15.51
CA ARG A 513 -11.80 -19.48 -14.99
C ARG A 513 -11.32 -19.10 -13.59
N THR A 514 -10.01 -19.15 -13.40
CA THR A 514 -9.33 -18.66 -12.19
C THR A 514 -9.14 -17.15 -12.31
N ILE A 515 -10.02 -16.39 -11.66
CA ILE A 515 -10.06 -14.92 -11.77
C ILE A 515 -9.15 -14.22 -10.78
N ALA A 516 -8.75 -14.91 -9.71
CA ALA A 516 -7.90 -14.35 -8.68
C ALA A 516 -6.91 -15.37 -8.13
N LEU A 517 -5.80 -14.89 -7.59
CA LEU A 517 -4.85 -15.68 -6.83
C LEU A 517 -4.59 -14.99 -5.49
N TRP A 518 -4.71 -15.75 -4.42
CA TRP A 518 -4.36 -15.32 -3.07
C TRP A 518 -3.03 -15.93 -2.65
N LYS A 519 -2.11 -15.10 -2.19
CA LYS A 519 -0.84 -15.52 -1.61
C LYS A 519 -0.63 -14.81 -0.28
N GLN A 520 -0.33 -15.57 0.76
CA GLN A 520 -0.06 -15.03 2.11
C GLN A 520 1.29 -15.51 2.63
N PRO A 521 1.87 -14.82 3.63
CA PRO A 521 3.15 -15.21 4.19
C PRO A 521 3.13 -16.63 4.77
N ARG A 522 4.11 -17.44 4.37
CA ARG A 522 4.25 -18.86 4.74
C ARG A 522 3.08 -19.77 4.32
N GLY A 523 2.13 -19.27 3.53
CA GLY A 523 1.02 -20.04 2.97
C GLY A 523 1.29 -20.50 1.54
N LEU A 524 0.63 -21.57 1.12
CA LEU A 524 0.56 -21.95 -0.29
C LEU A 524 -0.27 -20.92 -1.07
N ALA A 525 0.01 -20.77 -2.36
CA ALA A 525 -0.85 -19.97 -3.21
C ALA A 525 -2.22 -20.66 -3.38
N GLN A 526 -3.28 -19.87 -3.42
CA GLN A 526 -4.64 -20.33 -3.61
C GLN A 526 -5.19 -19.73 -4.90
N GLU A 527 -5.43 -20.58 -5.89
CA GLU A 527 -6.02 -20.24 -7.19
C GLU A 527 -7.55 -20.19 -7.06
N LEU A 528 -8.12 -18.99 -7.18
CA LEU A 528 -9.53 -18.73 -6.88
C LEU A 528 -10.36 -18.67 -8.17
N SER A 529 -11.23 -19.66 -8.33
CA SER A 529 -11.98 -19.89 -9.57
C SER A 529 -13.47 -19.64 -9.41
N ILE A 530 -14.12 -19.30 -10.53
CA ILE A 530 -15.56 -19.17 -10.63
C ILE A 530 -16.10 -20.13 -11.69
N GLY A 531 -17.29 -20.69 -11.44
CA GLY A 531 -18.01 -21.52 -12.40
C GLY A 531 -18.57 -20.70 -13.57
N PRO A 532 -19.16 -21.35 -14.58
CA PRO A 532 -19.74 -20.66 -15.73
C PRO A 532 -20.72 -19.59 -15.30
N ASP A 533 -21.70 -19.92 -14.46
CA ASP A 533 -22.83 -19.03 -14.12
C ASP A 533 -22.59 -18.09 -12.94
N ASP A 534 -21.41 -18.18 -12.32
CA ASP A 534 -21.03 -17.30 -11.22
C ASP A 534 -20.64 -15.91 -11.74
N GLN A 535 -20.94 -14.88 -10.96
CA GLN A 535 -20.75 -13.48 -11.36
C GLN A 535 -19.78 -12.73 -10.47
N ALA A 536 -19.48 -13.25 -9.27
CA ALA A 536 -18.50 -12.69 -8.37
C ALA A 536 -17.96 -13.76 -7.43
N LEU A 537 -16.92 -13.40 -6.68
CA LEU A 537 -16.32 -14.22 -5.65
C LEU A 537 -16.30 -13.43 -4.33
N ALA A 538 -17.00 -13.93 -3.31
CA ALA A 538 -16.91 -13.41 -1.97
C ALA A 538 -15.76 -14.09 -1.23
N LEU A 539 -14.95 -13.30 -0.53
CA LEU A 539 -13.81 -13.72 0.27
C LEU A 539 -14.03 -13.31 1.72
N CYS A 540 -13.56 -14.14 2.64
CA CYS A 540 -13.53 -13.85 4.07
C CYS A 540 -12.08 -13.91 4.54
N LEU A 541 -11.54 -12.77 4.99
CA LEU A 541 -10.19 -12.68 5.52
C LEU A 541 -10.21 -12.58 7.05
N VAL A 542 -9.27 -13.25 7.71
CA VAL A 542 -9.12 -13.21 9.17
C VAL A 542 -7.74 -12.71 9.57
N ARG A 543 -7.64 -12.21 10.80
CA ARG A 543 -6.39 -11.74 11.42
C ARG A 543 -5.74 -12.88 12.20
N GLU A 544 -4.54 -13.27 11.80
CA GLU A 544 -3.71 -14.23 12.53
C GLU A 544 -2.58 -13.53 13.28
N HIS A 545 -2.60 -13.57 14.60
CA HIS A 545 -1.56 -12.93 15.41
C HIS A 545 -0.29 -13.77 15.46
N ARG A 546 0.86 -13.12 15.20
CA ARG A 546 2.18 -13.74 15.27
C ARG A 546 3.19 -12.75 15.82
N GLN A 547 4.22 -13.28 16.46
CA GLN A 547 5.36 -12.49 16.91
C GLN A 547 6.33 -12.28 15.74
N GLN A 548 6.73 -11.03 15.51
CA GLN A 548 7.78 -10.63 14.60
C GLN A 548 9.03 -10.25 15.40
N ILE A 549 10.22 -10.62 14.92
CA ILE A 549 11.49 -10.40 15.62
C ILE A 549 12.42 -9.66 14.65
N SER A 550 12.83 -8.45 15.02
CA SER A 550 13.83 -7.69 14.27
C SER A 550 15.21 -8.30 14.42
N ILE A 551 16.12 -7.95 13.52
CA ILE A 551 17.45 -8.56 13.49
C ILE A 551 18.23 -8.37 14.81
N ASP A 552 18.01 -7.26 15.51
CA ASP A 552 18.60 -6.95 16.81
C ASP A 552 17.90 -7.68 17.97
N GLY A 553 16.84 -8.46 17.69
CA GLY A 553 16.12 -9.29 18.64
C GLY A 553 14.99 -8.62 19.39
N ARG A 554 14.58 -7.41 18.99
CA ARG A 554 13.35 -6.83 19.53
C ARG A 554 12.16 -7.55 18.91
N SER A 555 11.26 -8.02 19.77
CA SER A 555 10.03 -8.69 19.38
C SER A 555 8.83 -7.74 19.46
N ARG A 556 7.89 -7.88 18.51
CA ARG A 556 6.57 -7.22 18.51
C ARG A 556 5.50 -8.21 18.08
N ASN A 557 4.31 -8.14 18.69
CA ASN A 557 3.15 -8.90 18.20
C ASN A 557 2.47 -8.11 17.07
N SER A 558 2.29 -8.74 15.93
CA SER A 558 1.57 -8.21 14.77
C SER A 558 0.49 -9.19 14.33
N PHE A 559 -0.37 -8.82 13.39
CA PHE A 559 -1.39 -9.72 12.82
C PHE A 559 -1.18 -9.85 11.32
N PHE A 560 -1.36 -11.03 10.75
CA PHE A 560 -1.30 -11.30 9.32
C PHE A 560 -2.71 -11.54 8.77
N LEU A 561 -2.96 -11.19 7.51
CA LEU A 561 -4.24 -11.50 6.88
C LEU A 561 -4.16 -12.89 6.26
N SER A 562 -5.11 -13.75 6.65
CA SER A 562 -5.26 -15.07 6.06
C SER A 562 -6.61 -15.21 5.39
N LEU A 563 -6.66 -15.96 4.29
CA LEU A 563 -7.91 -16.31 3.64
C LEU A 563 -8.58 -17.46 4.39
N ALA A 564 -9.75 -17.19 4.99
CA ALA A 564 -10.51 -18.16 5.76
C ALA A 564 -11.69 -18.77 4.99
N GLY A 565 -12.23 -18.06 4.00
CA GLY A 565 -13.39 -18.51 3.23
C GLY A 565 -13.47 -17.91 1.83
N VAL A 566 -13.99 -18.70 0.89
CA VAL A 566 -14.16 -18.33 -0.51
C VAL A 566 -15.48 -18.92 -1.02
N ARG A 567 -16.35 -18.10 -1.59
CA ARG A 567 -17.62 -18.53 -2.17
C ARG A 567 -17.93 -17.77 -3.45
N ALA A 568 -18.24 -18.50 -4.52
CA ALA A 568 -18.74 -17.91 -5.74
C ALA A 568 -20.20 -17.50 -5.55
N VAL A 569 -20.59 -16.33 -6.06
CA VAL A 569 -21.92 -15.76 -5.83
C VAL A 569 -22.59 -15.29 -7.12
N LYS A 570 -23.92 -15.25 -7.07
CA LYS A 570 -24.82 -14.83 -8.15
C LYS A 570 -25.86 -13.86 -7.59
N PRO A 571 -26.35 -12.88 -8.37
CA PRO A 571 -27.38 -11.98 -7.89
C PRO A 571 -28.70 -12.76 -7.72
N PRO A 572 -29.57 -12.36 -6.76
CA PRO A 572 -30.85 -13.03 -6.53
C PRO A 572 -31.83 -12.95 -7.71
N ASP A 573 -31.72 -11.90 -8.54
CA ASP A 573 -32.58 -11.68 -9.70
C ASP A 573 -31.76 -11.60 -11.01
N PRO A 574 -31.85 -12.62 -11.90
CA PRO A 574 -31.14 -12.62 -13.18
C PRO A 574 -31.72 -11.63 -14.20
N ALA A 575 -32.88 -10.99 -13.96
CA ALA A 575 -33.50 -10.04 -14.88
C ALA A 575 -32.78 -8.68 -14.97
N VAL A 576 -31.82 -8.41 -14.07
CA VAL A 576 -31.09 -7.13 -14.01
C VAL A 576 -29.96 -7.07 -15.06
N LEU A 577 -29.68 -8.10 -15.86
CA LEU A 577 -28.64 -8.07 -16.91
C LEU A 577 -29.13 -8.61 -18.27
N PRO A 578 -28.49 -8.21 -19.40
CA PRO A 578 -28.73 -8.86 -20.68
C PRO A 578 -28.46 -10.35 -20.56
N ARG A 579 -29.48 -11.17 -20.86
CA ARG A 579 -29.38 -12.63 -20.81
C ARG A 579 -28.15 -13.09 -21.59
N ARG A 580 -27.33 -13.93 -20.97
CA ARG A 580 -26.36 -14.76 -21.71
C ARG A 580 -27.13 -15.53 -22.78
N LYS A 581 -26.94 -15.20 -24.06
CA LYS A 581 -27.35 -16.11 -25.12
C LYS A 581 -26.48 -17.35 -24.98
N SER A 582 -27.12 -18.45 -24.59
CA SER A 582 -26.56 -19.80 -24.71
C SER A 582 -26.13 -19.99 -26.16
N LEU A 583 -24.84 -20.19 -26.36
CA LEU A 583 -24.29 -20.70 -27.62
C LEU A 583 -23.98 -22.16 -27.37
N ASN A 584 -24.97 -23.01 -27.64
CA ASN A 584 -24.83 -24.38 -28.14
C ASN A 584 -26.22 -25.00 -28.34
N LYS A 585 -26.77 -24.84 -29.55
CA LYS A 585 -27.33 -25.99 -30.26
C LYS A 585 -26.54 -26.13 -31.56
N PRO A 586 -25.80 -27.22 -31.77
CA PRO A 586 -25.26 -27.51 -33.09
C PRO A 586 -26.45 -27.75 -34.02
N THR A 587 -26.47 -27.06 -35.16
CA THR A 587 -27.21 -27.49 -36.35
C THR A 587 -26.38 -28.48 -37.12
#